data_AF-A0A7I4YDL8-F1
#
_entry.id   AF-A0A7I4YDL8-F1
#
_cell.length_a   1.000
_cell.length_b   1.000
_cell.length_c   1.000
_cell.angle_alpha   90.00
_cell.angle_beta   90.00
_cell.angle_gamma   90.00
#
_symmetry.space_group_name_H-M   'P 1'
#
loop_
_entity.id
_entity.type
_entity.pdbx_description
1 polymer ?
#
loop_
_entity_poly.entity_id
_entity_poly.type
_entity_poly.pdbx_seq_one_letter_code
_entity_poly.pdbx_strand_id
1 'polypeptide(L)'
;MRLTALVILFMTAMLVDCTPRTTDLPSGSSDSVLSGFERVRLRAHRRRHRHKTINLEADEMFEMFGDQLHRNQHRTRKNKSATSVKKRERNEDLCAMERRTIDLNTMGDEFDPPFLVEVRCQNTANYERGTTDTLVEQTCVHNLLRCVQRYGEVHVSRRPLGSAYWTPHTLRNVPLGCDCMWPIDRYGHQEL
;
A
#
# COMPACT_ATOMS: atom_id res chain seq x y z
N MET A 1 15.01 -41.83 33.69
CA MET A 1 16.18 -40.93 33.59
C MET A 1 16.90 -41.10 32.25
N ARG A 2 16.28 -40.68 31.14
CA ARG A 2 16.84 -40.75 29.77
C ARG A 2 16.37 -39.57 28.91
N LEU A 3 16.41 -38.35 29.46
CA LEU A 3 15.99 -37.15 28.72
C LEU A 3 16.96 -35.97 28.82
N THR A 4 18.17 -36.16 29.38
CA THR A 4 19.17 -35.10 29.54
C THR A 4 20.28 -35.13 28.48
N ALA A 5 20.32 -36.14 27.60
CA ALA A 5 21.40 -36.30 26.62
C ALA A 5 21.14 -35.65 25.25
N LEU A 6 19.92 -35.18 24.97
CA LEU A 6 19.54 -34.66 23.65
C LEU A 6 19.70 -33.14 23.49
N VAL A 7 19.92 -32.42 24.59
CA VAL A 7 20.07 -30.94 24.57
C VAL A 7 21.51 -30.51 24.29
N ILE A 8 22.51 -31.38 24.51
CA ILE A 8 23.93 -31.04 24.35
C ILE A 8 24.40 -31.16 22.89
N LEU A 9 23.68 -31.89 22.03
CA LEU A 9 24.05 -32.09 20.62
C LEU A 9 23.57 -30.97 19.66
N PHE A 10 22.73 -30.03 20.12
CA PHE A 10 22.24 -28.94 19.28
C PHE A 10 23.03 -27.62 19.41
N MET A 11 23.97 -27.51 20.35
CA MET A 11 24.72 -26.28 20.61
C MET A 11 26.12 -26.21 19.96
N THR A 12 26.53 -27.22 19.19
CA THR A 12 27.85 -27.26 18.52
C THR A 12 27.83 -26.97 17.02
N ALA A 13 26.68 -26.62 16.43
CA ALA A 13 26.53 -26.40 14.98
C ALA A 13 26.55 -24.91 14.54
N MET A 14 27.03 -23.99 15.37
CA MET A 14 27.04 -22.53 15.09
C MET A 14 28.45 -21.91 15.00
N LEU A 15 29.49 -22.72 14.78
CA LEU A 15 30.88 -22.26 14.76
C LEU A 15 31.69 -22.93 13.64
N VAL A 16 31.23 -22.84 12.39
CA VAL A 16 32.06 -23.12 11.22
C VAL A 16 31.66 -22.14 10.11
N ASP A 17 32.66 -21.61 9.41
CA ASP A 17 32.59 -20.73 8.22
C ASP A 17 32.58 -19.21 8.44
N CYS A 18 33.69 -18.72 8.99
CA CYS A 18 34.28 -17.46 8.57
C CYS A 18 35.77 -17.67 8.27
N THR A 19 36.11 -17.96 7.01
CA THR A 19 37.48 -17.80 6.50
C THR A 19 37.47 -16.89 5.26
N PRO A 20 38.39 -15.92 5.17
CA PRO A 20 38.45 -14.98 4.07
C PRO A 20 39.19 -15.62 2.89
N ARG A 21 38.53 -15.70 1.73
CA ARG A 21 39.15 -16.17 0.50
C ARG A 21 39.92 -15.03 -0.16
N THR A 22 41.24 -15.17 -0.15
CA THR A 22 42.24 -14.45 -0.95
C THR A 22 41.82 -14.43 -2.42
N THR A 23 41.92 -13.26 -3.04
CA THR A 23 41.71 -13.06 -4.48
C THR A 23 43.07 -12.80 -5.14
N ASP A 24 43.42 -13.69 -6.05
CA ASP A 24 44.53 -13.53 -6.97
C ASP A 24 44.17 -12.57 -8.10
N LEU A 25 45.15 -11.76 -8.50
CA LEU A 25 45.17 -10.91 -9.68
C LEU A 25 45.22 -11.76 -10.97
N PRO A 26 44.75 -11.18 -12.09
CA PRO A 26 45.70 -11.02 -13.18
C PRO A 26 45.76 -9.61 -13.77
N SER A 27 46.97 -9.32 -14.21
CA SER A 27 47.46 -8.17 -14.97
C SER A 27 46.71 -7.88 -16.27
N GLY A 28 46.60 -6.60 -16.62
CA GLY A 28 46.45 -6.21 -18.02
C GLY A 28 45.86 -4.84 -18.26
N SER A 29 46.71 -3.93 -18.76
CA SER A 29 46.38 -2.80 -19.64
C SER A 29 45.98 -1.47 -18.98
N SER A 30 46.89 -0.52 -19.17
CA SER A 30 46.81 0.92 -18.94
C SER A 30 45.50 1.55 -19.40
N ASP A 31 44.87 2.35 -18.53
CA ASP A 31 44.12 3.53 -18.94
C ASP A 31 43.92 4.52 -17.77
N SER A 32 44.13 5.79 -18.10
CA SER A 32 43.98 7.02 -17.32
C SER A 32 43.23 6.94 -15.98
N VAL A 33 43.88 7.44 -14.92
CA VAL A 33 43.25 7.68 -13.61
C VAL A 33 42.17 8.78 -13.75
N LEU A 34 40.94 8.40 -14.09
CA LEU A 34 39.79 9.29 -14.00
C LEU A 34 39.60 9.71 -12.54
N SER A 35 39.45 11.01 -12.32
CA SER A 35 39.16 11.63 -11.02
C SER A 35 37.89 11.00 -10.43
N GLY A 36 37.83 10.88 -9.10
CA GLY A 36 36.68 10.29 -8.39
C GLY A 36 35.32 10.90 -8.80
N PHE A 37 35.33 12.14 -9.28
CA PHE A 37 34.16 12.84 -9.80
C PHE A 37 33.62 12.26 -11.12
N GLU A 38 34.48 11.79 -12.01
CA GLU A 38 34.08 11.21 -13.29
C GLU A 38 33.51 9.80 -13.13
N ARG A 39 33.99 9.01 -12.15
CA ARG A 39 33.39 7.71 -11.83
C ARG A 39 31.95 7.84 -11.31
N VAL A 40 31.67 8.87 -10.51
CA VAL A 40 30.32 9.19 -10.04
C VAL A 40 29.43 9.62 -11.22
N ARG A 41 29.96 10.46 -12.12
CA ARG A 41 29.25 10.91 -13.32
C ARG A 41 28.94 9.77 -14.30
N LEU A 42 29.86 8.82 -14.48
CA LEU A 42 29.67 7.64 -15.33
C LEU A 42 28.65 6.65 -14.74
N ARG A 43 28.62 6.47 -13.41
CA ARG A 43 27.59 5.69 -12.71
C ARG A 43 26.20 6.34 -12.85
N ALA A 44 26.13 7.67 -12.74
CA ALA A 44 24.88 8.42 -12.94
C ALA A 44 24.38 8.39 -14.40
N HIS A 45 25.29 8.36 -15.38
CA HIS A 45 24.96 8.22 -16.80
C HIS A 45 24.46 6.81 -17.13
N ARG A 46 25.13 5.75 -16.64
CA ARG A 46 24.70 4.35 -16.87
C ARG A 46 23.34 4.04 -16.24
N ARG A 47 22.99 4.67 -15.11
CA ARG A 47 21.66 4.52 -14.49
C ARG A 47 20.53 5.15 -15.32
N ARG A 48 20.80 6.12 -16.20
CA ARG A 48 19.77 6.74 -17.06
C ARG A 48 19.46 5.94 -18.32
N HIS A 49 20.33 5.03 -18.72
CA HIS A 49 20.15 4.23 -19.94
C HIS A 49 19.73 2.78 -19.71
N ARG A 50 19.57 2.34 -18.44
CA ARG A 50 19.22 0.93 -18.14
C ARG A 50 17.72 0.62 -18.10
N HIS A 51 16.85 1.57 -18.44
CA HIS A 51 15.39 1.37 -18.46
C HIS A 51 14.76 1.47 -19.84
N LYS A 52 15.54 1.45 -20.93
CA LYS A 52 14.98 1.44 -22.27
C LYS A 52 15.22 0.08 -22.92
N THR A 53 14.38 -0.89 -22.55
CA THR A 53 13.85 -1.97 -23.41
C THR A 53 13.08 -2.98 -22.56
N ILE A 54 11.75 -3.02 -22.72
CA ILE A 54 10.87 -4.18 -23.02
C ILE A 54 9.46 -3.83 -22.51
N ASN A 55 8.62 -3.31 -23.43
CA ASN A 55 7.18 -3.56 -23.62
C ASN A 55 6.63 -2.51 -24.60
N LEU A 56 6.82 -2.77 -25.91
CA LEU A 56 6.49 -1.84 -27.00
C LEU A 56 4.97 -1.68 -27.26
N GLU A 57 4.11 -2.54 -26.70
CA GLU A 57 2.65 -2.46 -26.93
C GLU A 57 1.90 -1.50 -25.98
N ALA A 58 2.44 -1.21 -24.80
CA ALA A 58 1.77 -0.34 -23.82
C ALA A 58 2.13 1.15 -24.01
N ASP A 59 3.30 1.44 -24.58
CA ASP A 59 3.80 2.81 -24.78
C ASP A 59 3.06 3.53 -25.92
N GLU A 60 2.68 2.83 -27.00
CA GLU A 60 1.95 3.44 -28.13
C GLU A 60 0.54 3.92 -27.74
N MET A 61 -0.12 3.21 -26.81
CA MET A 61 -1.44 3.62 -26.32
C MET A 61 -1.35 4.84 -25.39
N PHE A 62 -0.25 5.00 -24.66
CA PHE A 62 -0.04 6.10 -23.72
C PHE A 62 0.44 7.39 -24.40
N GLU A 63 1.26 7.30 -25.47
CA GLU A 63 1.74 8.47 -26.22
C GLU A 63 0.61 9.22 -26.94
N MET A 64 -0.43 8.51 -27.41
CA MET A 64 -1.57 9.13 -28.09
C MET A 64 -2.39 10.08 -27.20
N PHE A 65 -2.38 9.88 -25.87
CA PHE A 65 -3.06 10.77 -24.91
C PHE A 65 -2.18 11.94 -24.41
N GLY A 66 -0.86 11.86 -24.60
CA GLY A 66 0.08 12.88 -24.11
C GLY A 66 0.11 14.18 -24.95
N ASP A 67 -0.12 14.06 -26.26
CA ASP A 67 0.09 15.18 -27.19
C ASP A 67 -0.98 16.27 -27.14
N GLN A 68 -2.16 16.01 -26.56
CA GLN A 68 -3.19 17.04 -26.39
C GLN A 68 -2.88 18.07 -25.28
N LEU A 69 -2.00 17.74 -24.32
CA LEU A 69 -1.69 18.63 -23.19
C LEU A 69 -0.51 19.58 -23.45
N HIS A 70 0.35 19.29 -24.43
CA HIS A 70 1.60 20.03 -24.60
C HIS A 70 1.53 21.26 -25.51
N ARG A 71 0.43 21.47 -26.25
CA ARG A 71 0.37 22.59 -27.23
C ARG A 71 0.02 23.97 -26.64
N ASN A 72 -0.50 24.04 -25.41
CA ASN A 72 -0.99 25.30 -24.81
C ASN A 72 0.00 26.03 -23.89
N GLN A 73 1.24 25.54 -23.72
CA GLN A 73 2.11 26.04 -22.65
C GLN A 73 3.30 26.91 -23.11
N HIS A 74 3.26 27.47 -24.33
CA HIS A 74 4.37 28.24 -24.89
C HIS A 74 4.19 29.77 -24.98
N ARG A 75 3.38 30.38 -24.11
CA ARG A 75 3.44 31.84 -23.89
C ARG A 75 3.13 32.21 -22.44
N THR A 76 4.18 32.35 -21.62
CA THR A 76 4.35 33.40 -20.59
C THR A 76 5.58 33.09 -19.73
N ARG A 77 6.74 33.60 -20.15
CA ARG A 77 7.95 33.66 -19.31
C ARG A 77 7.84 34.91 -18.43
N LYS A 78 7.42 34.77 -17.18
CA LYS A 78 7.66 35.75 -16.12
C LYS A 78 8.06 35.03 -14.82
N ASN A 79 9.18 35.48 -14.28
CA ASN A 79 9.87 34.95 -13.12
C ASN A 79 8.95 34.70 -11.92
N LYS A 80 8.89 33.45 -11.46
CA LYS A 80 8.59 33.10 -10.08
C LYS A 80 9.66 32.14 -9.61
N SER A 81 10.43 32.56 -8.61
CA SER A 81 11.20 31.67 -7.73
C SER A 81 10.21 30.79 -6.96
N ALA A 82 9.67 29.79 -7.65
CA ALA A 82 8.79 28.80 -7.06
C ALA A 82 9.70 27.66 -6.58
N THR A 83 9.85 27.54 -5.27
CA THR A 83 10.22 26.27 -4.65
C THR A 83 9.30 25.23 -5.27
N SER A 84 9.84 24.34 -6.10
CA SER A 84 9.09 23.29 -6.77
C SER A 84 8.60 22.32 -5.71
N VAL A 85 7.45 22.64 -5.11
CA VAL A 85 6.68 21.68 -4.33
C VAL A 85 6.22 20.67 -5.35
N LYS A 86 6.93 19.53 -5.44
CA LYS A 86 6.50 18.41 -6.27
C LYS A 86 5.04 18.14 -5.94
N LYS A 87 4.15 18.38 -6.90
CA LYS A 87 2.72 18.15 -6.74
C LYS A 87 2.57 16.68 -6.41
N ARG A 88 2.16 16.38 -5.17
CA ARG A 88 1.87 15.00 -4.75
C ARG A 88 0.78 14.46 -5.68
N GLU A 89 1.01 13.25 -6.17
CA GLU A 89 -0.01 12.46 -6.85
C GLU A 89 -1.20 12.28 -5.90
N ARG A 90 -2.42 12.42 -6.44
CA ARG A 90 -3.65 12.21 -5.69
C ARG A 90 -4.23 10.89 -6.15
N ASN A 91 -4.43 9.98 -5.20
CA ASN A 91 -5.07 8.70 -5.44
C ASN A 91 -6.56 8.84 -5.08
N GLU A 92 -7.40 8.16 -5.85
CA GLU A 92 -8.84 8.05 -5.59
C GLU A 92 -9.19 6.61 -5.24
N ASP A 93 -10.28 6.45 -4.50
CA ASP A 93 -10.77 5.13 -4.13
C ASP A 93 -11.37 4.42 -5.35
N LEU A 94 -10.98 3.16 -5.57
CA LEU A 94 -11.50 2.35 -6.67
C LEU A 94 -12.95 1.89 -6.43
N CYS A 95 -13.35 1.80 -5.16
CA CYS A 95 -14.68 1.42 -4.74
C CYS A 95 -15.39 2.64 -4.17
N ALA A 96 -16.59 2.93 -4.67
CA ALA A 96 -17.52 3.85 -4.03
C ALA A 96 -17.87 3.39 -2.61
N MET A 97 -17.76 4.32 -1.67
CA MET A 97 -17.97 4.09 -0.24
C MET A 97 -18.85 5.17 0.37
N GLU A 98 -19.50 4.82 1.46
CA GLU A 98 -20.22 5.73 2.33
C GLU A 98 -19.59 5.73 3.72
N ARG A 99 -19.37 6.94 4.27
CA ARG A 99 -18.83 7.12 5.61
C ARG A 99 -19.92 7.64 6.53
N ARG A 100 -20.09 7.00 7.67
CA ARG A 100 -21.08 7.39 8.68
C ARG A 100 -20.45 7.43 10.06
N THR A 101 -20.67 8.53 10.77
CA THR A 101 -20.31 8.63 12.18
C THR A 101 -21.43 8.06 13.04
N ILE A 102 -21.10 7.14 13.93
CA ILE A 102 -22.01 6.47 14.84
C ILE A 102 -21.66 6.91 16.27
N ASP A 103 -22.63 7.49 16.97
CA ASP A 103 -22.49 7.79 18.40
C ASP A 103 -22.52 6.50 19.21
N LEU A 104 -21.58 6.35 20.12
CA LEU A 104 -21.44 5.20 20.99
C LEU A 104 -22.02 5.43 22.37
N ASN A 105 -22.15 6.68 22.81
CA ASN A 105 -22.67 6.98 24.13
C ASN A 105 -24.13 6.54 24.25
N THR A 106 -24.45 5.92 25.38
CA THR A 106 -25.81 5.47 25.68
C THR A 106 -26.30 6.10 26.97
N MET A 107 -27.55 5.83 27.35
CA MET A 107 -28.10 6.29 28.64
C MET A 107 -27.46 5.61 29.86
N GLY A 108 -26.61 4.59 29.70
CA GLY A 108 -25.95 3.88 30.80
C GLY A 108 -24.42 3.94 30.76
N ASP A 109 -23.84 4.17 29.58
CA ASP A 109 -22.41 4.04 29.34
C ASP A 109 -21.85 5.22 28.55
N GLU A 110 -20.64 5.64 28.92
CA GLU A 110 -19.81 6.58 28.18
C GLU A 110 -18.66 5.84 27.51
N PHE A 111 -18.32 6.27 26.29
CA PHE A 111 -17.23 5.76 25.48
C PHE A 111 -16.22 6.86 25.16
N ASP A 112 -14.95 6.46 25.03
CA ASP A 112 -13.86 7.30 24.54
C ASP A 112 -13.07 6.57 23.43
N PRO A 113 -13.08 7.07 22.18
CA PRO A 113 -13.87 8.22 21.71
C PRO A 113 -15.39 7.95 21.79
N PRO A 114 -16.23 9.01 21.89
CA PRO A 114 -17.68 8.86 22.03
C PRO A 114 -18.38 8.47 20.72
N PHE A 115 -17.63 8.30 19.63
CA PHE A 115 -18.16 7.90 18.34
C PHE A 115 -17.19 6.95 17.64
N LEU A 116 -17.70 6.22 16.65
CA LEU A 116 -16.89 5.55 15.65
C LEU A 116 -17.27 5.98 14.24
N VAL A 117 -16.38 5.74 13.29
CA VAL A 117 -16.66 5.97 11.86
C VAL A 117 -16.79 4.63 11.18
N GLU A 118 -18.00 4.34 10.71
CA GLU A 118 -18.27 3.23 9.82
C GLU A 118 -17.96 3.65 8.38
N VAL A 119 -17.30 2.77 7.63
CA VAL A 119 -17.08 2.92 6.19
C VAL A 119 -17.64 1.70 5.50
N ARG A 120 -18.73 1.92 4.75
CA ARG A 120 -19.45 0.86 4.04
C ARG A 120 -19.29 0.97 2.53
N CYS A 121 -19.24 -0.16 1.84
CA CYS A 121 -19.31 -0.17 0.38
C CYS A 121 -20.69 0.28 -0.04
N GLN A 122 -20.76 1.06 -1.12
CA GLN A 122 -22.01 1.70 -1.50
C GLN A 122 -23.12 0.68 -1.78
N ASN A 123 -22.78 -0.47 -2.36
CA ASN A 123 -23.74 -1.55 -2.57
C ASN A 123 -24.29 -2.15 -1.26
N THR A 124 -23.42 -2.40 -0.28
CA THR A 124 -23.82 -2.89 1.05
C THR A 124 -24.68 -1.87 1.78
N ALA A 125 -24.29 -0.59 1.76
CA ALA A 125 -25.05 0.48 2.39
C ALA A 125 -26.44 0.67 1.76
N ASN A 126 -26.55 0.55 0.43
CA ASN A 126 -27.82 0.64 -0.28
C ASN A 126 -28.74 -0.55 0.03
N TYR A 127 -28.17 -1.76 0.11
CA TYR A 127 -28.92 -2.96 0.47
C TYR A 127 -29.47 -2.89 1.89
N GLU A 128 -28.65 -2.51 2.87
CA GLU A 128 -29.07 -2.40 4.28
C GLU A 128 -30.11 -1.30 4.51
N ARG A 129 -30.12 -0.25 3.68
CA ARG A 129 -31.17 0.77 3.68
C ARG A 129 -32.47 0.33 3.00
N GLY A 130 -32.49 -0.81 2.33
CA GLY A 130 -33.62 -1.22 1.49
C GLY A 130 -33.78 -0.38 0.22
N THR A 131 -32.72 0.26 -0.26
CA THR A 131 -32.73 0.95 -1.57
C THR A 131 -32.77 -0.05 -2.72
N THR A 132 -32.21 -1.24 -2.51
CA THR A 132 -32.26 -2.37 -3.45
C THR A 132 -32.77 -3.61 -2.73
N ASP A 133 -33.63 -4.40 -3.40
CA ASP A 133 -34.19 -5.62 -2.82
C ASP A 133 -33.14 -6.73 -2.62
N THR A 134 -32.07 -6.68 -3.41
CA THR A 134 -30.96 -7.64 -3.35
C THR A 134 -29.61 -6.92 -3.27
N LEU A 135 -28.61 -7.62 -2.76
CA LEU A 135 -27.23 -7.12 -2.71
C LEU A 135 -26.63 -7.17 -4.12
N VAL A 136 -26.58 -6.02 -4.78
CA VAL A 136 -25.97 -5.88 -6.12
C VAL A 136 -24.45 -5.85 -5.98
N GLU A 137 -23.73 -6.59 -6.83
CA GLU A 137 -22.27 -6.54 -6.83
C GLU A 137 -21.76 -5.20 -7.34
N GLN A 138 -20.77 -4.66 -6.65
CA GLN A 138 -20.02 -3.50 -7.11
C GLN A 138 -18.66 -3.97 -7.64
N THR A 139 -18.31 -3.51 -8.83
CA THR A 139 -17.06 -3.84 -9.50
C THR A 139 -16.10 -2.65 -9.51
N CYS A 140 -14.82 -2.93 -9.73
CA CYS A 140 -13.75 -1.96 -9.88
C CYS A 140 -12.79 -2.41 -11.00
N VAL A 141 -11.99 -1.49 -11.53
CA VAL A 141 -11.05 -1.73 -12.64
C VAL A 141 -11.73 -2.39 -13.85
N HIS A 142 -12.47 -1.60 -14.64
CA HIS A 142 -13.14 -2.06 -15.87
C HIS A 142 -13.99 -3.34 -15.71
N ASN A 143 -14.67 -3.49 -14.56
CA ASN A 143 -15.49 -4.66 -14.22
C ASN A 143 -14.71 -5.98 -14.03
N LEU A 144 -13.39 -5.92 -13.89
CA LEU A 144 -12.55 -7.10 -13.68
C LEU A 144 -12.46 -7.48 -12.20
N LEU A 145 -12.40 -6.51 -11.30
CA LEU A 145 -12.27 -6.76 -9.86
C LEU A 145 -13.59 -6.48 -9.15
N ARG A 146 -13.75 -7.02 -7.94
CA ARG A 146 -14.94 -6.79 -7.12
C ARG A 146 -14.62 -5.94 -5.89
N CYS A 147 -15.54 -5.07 -5.53
CA CYS A 147 -15.48 -4.33 -4.27
C CYS A 147 -16.03 -5.18 -3.13
N VAL A 148 -15.23 -5.37 -2.09
CA VAL A 148 -15.54 -6.21 -0.93
C VAL A 148 -15.54 -5.37 0.33
N GLN A 149 -16.59 -5.49 1.13
CA GLN A 149 -16.68 -4.88 2.45
C GLN A 149 -15.64 -5.50 3.39
N ARG A 150 -14.80 -4.66 3.98
CA ARG A 150 -13.92 -5.05 5.08
C ARG A 150 -14.53 -4.74 6.42
N TYR A 151 -14.42 -5.73 7.29
CA TYR A 151 -14.77 -5.63 8.69
C TYR A 151 -13.51 -5.78 9.55
N GLY A 152 -13.54 -5.20 10.74
CA GLY A 152 -12.50 -5.37 11.72
C GLY A 152 -12.96 -5.09 13.14
N GLU A 153 -11.99 -5.03 14.04
CA GLU A 153 -12.22 -4.69 15.43
C GLU A 153 -11.75 -3.25 15.71
N VAL A 154 -12.48 -2.54 16.56
CA VAL A 154 -12.12 -1.20 17.04
C VAL A 154 -12.05 -1.25 18.56
N HIS A 155 -10.94 -0.76 19.11
CA HIS A 155 -10.74 -0.67 20.55
C HIS A 155 -11.13 0.73 21.03
N VAL A 156 -11.97 0.77 22.06
CA VAL A 156 -12.46 1.98 22.71
C VAL A 156 -12.36 1.83 24.23
N SER A 157 -12.38 2.92 24.95
CA SER A 157 -12.56 2.88 26.41
C SER A 157 -14.05 3.01 26.73
N ARG A 158 -14.55 2.26 27.71
CA ARG A 158 -15.93 2.32 28.19
C ARG A 158 -15.96 2.50 29.70
N ARG A 159 -16.91 3.28 30.20
CA ARG A 159 -17.27 3.36 31.61
C ARG A 159 -18.78 3.49 31.79
N PRO A 160 -19.37 3.05 32.92
CA PRO A 160 -20.70 3.48 33.30
C PRO A 160 -20.75 5.00 33.46
N LEU A 161 -21.87 5.65 33.09
CA LEU A 161 -22.05 7.10 33.23
C LEU A 161 -21.74 7.55 34.68
N GLY A 162 -20.93 8.59 34.81
CA GLY A 162 -20.52 9.13 36.11
C GLY A 162 -19.49 8.29 36.89
N SER A 163 -19.08 7.13 36.38
CA SER A 163 -17.96 6.37 36.95
C SER A 163 -16.62 7.07 36.70
N ALA A 164 -15.67 6.91 37.63
CA ALA A 164 -14.29 7.38 37.42
C ALA A 164 -13.43 6.35 36.64
N TYR A 165 -13.89 5.10 36.52
CA TYR A 165 -13.08 3.99 36.03
C TYR A 165 -13.38 3.64 34.58
N TRP A 166 -12.40 3.82 33.72
CA TRP A 166 -12.42 3.39 32.32
C TRP A 166 -11.92 1.96 32.18
N THR A 167 -12.55 1.21 31.29
CA THR A 167 -12.17 -0.16 30.96
C THR A 167 -12.01 -0.32 29.45
N PRO A 168 -11.05 -1.14 28.98
CA PRO A 168 -10.89 -1.40 27.56
C PRO A 168 -12.09 -2.20 27.04
N HIS A 169 -12.60 -1.81 25.88
CA HIS A 169 -13.72 -2.46 25.22
C HIS A 169 -13.42 -2.64 23.73
N THR A 170 -13.83 -3.78 23.17
CA THR A 170 -13.58 -4.11 21.77
C THR A 170 -14.91 -4.26 21.04
N LEU A 171 -15.13 -3.39 20.07
CA LEU A 171 -16.23 -3.48 19.13
C LEU A 171 -15.80 -4.38 17.97
N ARG A 172 -16.61 -5.40 17.69
CA ARG A 172 -16.34 -6.40 16.64
C ARG A 172 -17.21 -6.16 15.42
N ASN A 173 -16.76 -6.66 14.28
CA ASN A 173 -17.48 -6.58 13.01
C ASN A 173 -17.83 -5.15 12.61
N VAL A 174 -16.94 -4.19 12.92
CA VAL A 174 -17.11 -2.80 12.51
C VAL A 174 -16.75 -2.69 11.02
N PRO A 175 -17.59 -2.11 10.15
CA PRO A 175 -17.27 -1.88 8.75
C PRO A 175 -16.21 -0.78 8.64
N LEU A 176 -15.00 -1.13 8.19
CA LEU A 176 -13.83 -0.25 8.20
C LEU A 176 -13.43 0.30 6.83
N GLY A 177 -13.92 -0.30 5.75
CA GLY A 177 -13.57 0.13 4.39
C GLY A 177 -13.95 -0.86 3.32
N CYS A 178 -13.52 -0.60 2.10
CA CYS A 178 -13.75 -1.42 0.93
C CYS A 178 -12.46 -1.68 0.18
N ASP A 179 -12.23 -2.94 -0.16
CA ASP A 179 -11.07 -3.35 -0.94
C ASP A 179 -11.50 -3.82 -2.33
N CYS A 180 -10.73 -3.45 -3.35
CA CYS A 180 -10.88 -3.91 -4.71
C CYS A 180 -10.09 -5.23 -4.87
N MET A 181 -10.80 -6.35 -4.91
CA MET A 181 -10.21 -7.70 -4.81
C MET A 181 -10.44 -8.54 -6.06
N TRP A 182 -9.53 -9.48 -6.29
CA TRP A 182 -9.62 -10.49 -7.34
C TRP A 182 -10.68 -11.56 -7.01
N PRO A 183 -11.71 -11.77 -7.85
CA PRO A 183 -12.72 -12.78 -7.62
C PRO A 183 -12.24 -14.17 -8.06
N ILE A 184 -11.79 -14.97 -7.09
CA ILE A 184 -11.28 -16.34 -7.28
C ILE A 184 -12.36 -17.26 -7.89
N ASP A 185 -13.63 -17.01 -7.58
CA ASP A 185 -14.78 -17.73 -8.10
C ASP A 185 -15.00 -17.53 -9.61
N ARG A 186 -14.51 -16.42 -10.18
CA ARG A 186 -14.63 -16.12 -11.63
C ARG A 186 -13.40 -16.46 -12.43
N TYR A 187 -12.22 -16.19 -11.88
CA TYR A 187 -10.97 -16.27 -12.64
C TYR A 187 -9.95 -17.26 -12.06
N GLY A 188 -10.31 -17.98 -11.01
CA GLY A 188 -9.41 -18.91 -10.32
C GLY A 188 -8.41 -18.20 -9.41
N HIS A 189 -7.58 -19.00 -8.74
CA HIS A 189 -6.45 -18.49 -7.98
C HIS A 189 -5.42 -17.87 -8.93
N GLN A 190 -4.79 -16.78 -8.50
CA GLN A 190 -3.65 -16.23 -9.23
C GLN A 190 -2.45 -17.15 -9.00
N GLU A 191 -2.07 -17.91 -10.03
CA GLU A 191 -0.79 -18.61 -10.04
C GLU A 191 0.31 -17.54 -10.21
N LEU A 192 1.14 -17.37 -9.19
CA LEU A 192 2.29 -16.46 -9.15
C LEU A 192 3.59 -17.23 -9.32
#